data_AF-A0A2N5JRD6-F1
#
_entry.id   AF-A0A2N5JRD6-F1
#
_cell.length_a   1.000
_cell.length_b   1.000
_cell.length_c   1.000
_cell.angle_alpha   90.00
_cell.angle_beta   90.00
_cell.angle_gamma   90.00
#
_symmetry.space_group_name_H-M   'P 1'
#
loop_
_entity.id
_entity.type
_entity.pdbx_description
1 polymer ?
#
loop_
_entity_poly.entity_id
_entity_poly.type
_entity_poly.pdbx_seq_one_letter_code
_entity_poly.pdbx_strand_id
1 'polypeptide(L)'
;MISPLLQLWLITQVDGVDALTIQINSTNRELLQGKIPQGIVAGKNVKYRGLVITSIHLEAASIYLNIPSLIRGEPLKLLNPIAVRLKATADREHLSQSLQSELVTNRIGYRLRPDLSDGEIRAVLLEMLTSLGEEVTIDRLEIDDGRLYCEAQFPIKAT
;
A
#
# COMPACT_ATOMS: atom_id res chain seq x y z
N MET A 1 1.38 24.99 0.06
CA MET A 1 2.22 24.25 1.01
C MET A 1 1.38 23.11 1.56
N ILE A 2 1.64 21.88 1.11
CA ILE A 2 0.98 20.67 1.61
C ILE A 2 1.44 20.47 3.06
N SER A 3 0.51 20.17 3.96
CA SER A 3 0.75 19.97 5.39
C SER A 3 1.75 18.84 5.63
N PRO A 4 3.02 19.12 6.00
CA PRO A 4 4.04 18.09 6.25
C PRO A 4 3.63 17.07 7.32
N LEU A 5 2.63 17.38 8.14
CA LEU A 5 2.03 16.44 9.10
C LEU A 5 1.35 15.24 8.44
N LEU A 6 0.65 15.43 7.31
CA LEU A 6 0.00 14.31 6.62
C LEU A 6 1.03 13.42 5.92
N GLN A 7 2.09 14.03 5.38
CA GLN A 7 3.22 13.30 4.82
C GLN A 7 3.97 12.52 5.92
N LEU A 8 4.25 13.17 7.05
CA LEU A 8 4.89 12.55 8.21
C LEU A 8 4.07 11.37 8.74
N TRP A 9 2.74 11.52 8.85
CA TRP A 9 1.85 10.44 9.28
C TRP A 9 1.82 9.26 8.30
N LEU A 10 1.85 9.50 6.99
CA LEU A 10 1.92 8.42 6.01
C LEU A 10 3.26 7.68 6.07
N ILE A 11 4.37 8.40 6.34
CA ILE A 11 5.69 7.78 6.53
C ILE A 11 5.72 6.91 7.79
N THR A 12 4.99 7.24 8.85
CA THR A 12 4.94 6.36 10.05
C THR A 12 4.19 5.05 9.84
N GLN A 13 3.50 4.87 8.71
CA GLN A 13 2.81 3.62 8.37
C GLN A 13 3.74 2.58 7.70
N VAL A 14 5.00 2.94 7.41
CA VAL A 14 5.98 2.05 6.79
C VAL A 14 7.19 1.84 7.71
N ASP A 15 7.76 0.64 7.72
CA ASP A 15 8.94 0.31 8.55
C ASP A 15 10.22 0.91 7.97
N GLY A 16 10.24 1.17 6.65
CA GLY A 16 11.29 1.92 5.98
C GLY A 16 10.91 2.22 4.53
N VAL A 17 11.38 3.35 4.00
CA VAL A 17 11.17 3.73 2.60
C VAL A 17 12.32 4.62 2.13
N ASP A 18 12.93 4.28 1.00
CA ASP A 18 14.05 5.08 0.47
C ASP A 18 13.56 6.41 -0.10
N ALA A 19 12.43 6.40 -0.81
CA ALA A 19 11.78 7.59 -1.32
C ALA A 19 10.26 7.41 -1.32
N LEU A 20 9.54 8.29 -0.62
CA LEU A 20 8.08 8.36 -0.62
C LEU A 20 7.66 9.73 -1.14
N THR A 21 6.95 9.76 -2.27
CA THR A 21 6.35 10.95 -2.84
C THR A 21 4.86 10.91 -2.60
N ILE A 22 4.32 11.97 -2.01
CA ILE A 22 2.89 12.11 -1.74
C ILE A 22 2.40 13.34 -2.49
N GLN A 23 1.50 13.14 -3.44
CA GLN A 23 0.84 14.20 -4.19
C GLN A 23 -0.63 14.26 -3.78
N ILE A 24 -1.09 15.46 -3.47
CA ILE A 24 -2.47 15.74 -3.06
C ILE A 24 -2.97 16.87 -3.92
N ASN A 25 -3.99 16.59 -4.73
CA ASN A 25 -4.60 17.57 -5.60
C ASN A 25 -5.83 18.16 -4.90
N SER A 26 -5.60 19.14 -4.02
CA SER A 26 -6.64 19.87 -3.27
C SER A 26 -6.34 21.36 -3.20
N THR A 27 -7.38 22.19 -3.17
CA THR A 27 -7.24 23.59 -2.73
C THR A 27 -7.01 23.66 -1.22
N ASN A 28 -6.44 24.77 -0.73
CA ASN A 28 -6.26 24.99 0.71
C ASN A 28 -7.57 24.88 1.50
N ARG A 29 -8.67 25.39 0.94
CA ARG A 29 -10.00 25.34 1.59
C ARG A 29 -10.51 23.91 1.69
N GLU A 30 -10.39 23.12 0.63
CA GLU A 30 -10.79 21.71 0.64
C GLU A 30 -9.97 20.92 1.66
N LEU A 31 -8.65 21.09 1.67
CA LEU A 31 -7.78 20.40 2.61
C LEU A 31 -8.13 20.72 4.08
N LEU A 32 -8.38 21.99 4.41
CA LEU A 32 -8.80 22.40 5.76
C LEU A 32 -10.17 21.84 6.16
N GLN A 33 -11.05 21.61 5.18
CA GLN A 33 -12.32 20.93 5.36
C GLN A 33 -12.17 19.39 5.39
N GLY A 34 -10.95 18.89 5.21
CA GLY A 34 -10.68 17.46 5.16
C GLY A 34 -11.09 16.78 3.85
N LYS A 35 -11.26 17.54 2.76
CA LYS A 35 -11.61 17.01 1.44
C LYS A 35 -10.36 16.90 0.57
N ILE A 36 -10.08 15.70 0.08
CA ILE A 36 -9.00 15.41 -0.86
C ILE A 36 -9.60 14.77 -2.12
N PRO A 37 -9.76 15.54 -3.21
CA PRO A 37 -10.28 15.02 -4.48
C PRO A 37 -9.46 13.85 -5.02
N GLN A 38 -8.13 13.95 -4.95
CA GLN A 38 -7.21 12.90 -5.40
C GLN A 38 -5.95 12.89 -4.53
N GLY A 39 -5.57 11.70 -4.07
CA GLY A 39 -4.33 11.42 -3.37
C GLY A 39 -3.53 10.36 -4.09
N ILE A 40 -2.24 10.63 -4.29
CA ILE A 40 -1.28 9.69 -4.88
C ILE A 40 -0.14 9.51 -3.91
N VAL A 41 0.22 8.25 -3.64
CA VAL A 41 1.40 7.87 -2.86
C VAL A 41 2.27 6.98 -3.74
N ALA A 42 3.47 7.43 -4.06
CA ALA A 42 4.45 6.67 -4.82
C ALA A 42 5.69 6.43 -3.98
N GLY A 43 6.20 5.20 -3.99
CA GLY A 43 7.36 4.80 -3.20
C GLY A 43 8.38 4.01 -4.01
N LYS A 44 9.65 4.11 -3.65
CA LYS A 44 10.72 3.23 -4.13
C LYS A 44 11.37 2.50 -2.97
N ASN A 45 11.71 1.23 -3.18
CA ASN A 45 12.31 0.33 -2.19
C ASN A 45 11.57 0.40 -0.84
N VAL A 46 10.25 0.24 -0.89
CA VAL A 46 9.38 0.32 0.28
C VAL A 46 9.53 -0.97 1.08
N LYS A 47 9.80 -0.83 2.38
CA LYS A 47 9.89 -1.92 3.34
C LYS A 47 8.73 -1.84 4.32
N TYR A 48 7.94 -2.91 4.37
CA TYR A 48 6.81 -3.04 5.28
C TYR A 48 6.72 -4.46 5.83
N ARG A 49 6.97 -4.60 7.12
CA ARG A 49 6.92 -5.86 7.89
C ARG A 49 7.70 -7.00 7.24
N GLY A 50 8.87 -6.66 6.69
CA GLY A 50 9.74 -7.59 5.95
C GLY A 50 9.37 -7.79 4.48
N LEU A 51 8.25 -7.24 3.99
CA LEU A 51 7.99 -7.11 2.55
C LEU A 51 8.85 -6.00 1.99
N VAL A 52 9.53 -6.27 0.88
CA VAL A 52 10.34 -5.32 0.14
C VAL A 52 9.79 -5.18 -1.27
N ILE A 53 9.38 -3.96 -1.62
CA ILE A 53 8.76 -3.64 -2.90
C ILE A 53 9.63 -2.61 -3.61
N THR A 54 10.13 -2.97 -4.81
CA THR A 54 10.99 -2.08 -5.63
C THR A 54 10.29 -0.77 -5.95
N SER A 55 9.02 -0.82 -6.37
CA SER A 55 8.21 0.39 -6.50
C SER A 55 6.74 0.15 -6.23
N ILE A 56 6.11 1.15 -5.63
CA ILE A 56 4.68 1.16 -5.34
C ILE A 56 4.05 2.46 -5.81
N HIS A 57 2.83 2.38 -6.33
CA HIS A 57 1.99 3.51 -6.66
C HIS A 57 0.59 3.22 -6.15
N LEU A 58 0.10 4.09 -5.27
CA LEU A 58 -1.23 4.05 -4.71
C LEU A 58 -1.97 5.29 -5.15
N GLU A 59 -3.19 5.11 -5.63
CA GLU A 59 -4.07 6.20 -6.04
C GLU A 59 -5.44 6.02 -5.40
N ALA A 60 -5.99 7.09 -4.84
CA ALA A 60 -7.36 7.13 -4.35
C ALA A 60 -8.00 8.50 -4.64
N ALA A 61 -9.32 8.50 -4.79
CA ALA A 61 -10.10 9.69 -5.04
C ALA A 61 -11.18 9.87 -3.96
N SER A 62 -11.71 11.09 -3.87
CA SER A 62 -12.81 11.44 -2.95
C SER A 62 -12.54 11.05 -1.50
N ILE A 63 -11.35 11.39 -0.99
CA ILE A 63 -10.91 11.06 0.36
C ILE A 63 -11.45 12.14 1.32
N TYR A 64 -12.11 11.70 2.39
CA TYR A 64 -12.65 12.58 3.42
C TYR A 64 -12.00 12.26 4.77
N LEU A 65 -11.34 13.26 5.36
CA LEU A 65 -10.58 13.15 6.59
C LEU A 65 -11.13 14.09 7.67
N ASN A 66 -10.97 13.75 8.94
CA ASN A 66 -11.39 14.60 10.06
C ASN A 66 -10.39 15.75 10.37
N ILE A 67 -9.82 16.42 9.36
CA ILE A 67 -8.78 17.45 9.54
C ILE A 67 -9.14 18.53 10.58
N PRO A 68 -10.39 19.06 10.64
CA PRO A 68 -10.75 20.03 11.67
C PRO A 68 -10.62 19.48 13.11
N SER A 69 -10.90 18.19 13.31
CA SER A 69 -10.77 17.48 14.58
C SER A 69 -9.32 17.12 14.89
N LEU A 70 -8.52 16.81 13.87
CA LEU A 70 -7.08 16.58 14.02
C LEU A 70 -6.38 17.79 14.66
N ILE A 71 -6.75 19.01 14.25
CA ILE A 71 -6.22 20.25 14.84
C ILE A 71 -6.59 20.40 16.33
N ARG A 72 -7.68 19.75 16.77
CA ARG A 72 -8.11 19.71 18.18
C ARG A 72 -7.47 18.58 19.00
N GLY A 73 -6.55 17.82 18.40
CA GLY A 73 -5.84 16.72 19.07
C GLY A 73 -6.51 15.35 18.95
N GLU A 74 -7.58 15.22 18.16
CA GLU A 74 -8.16 13.91 17.85
C GLU A 74 -7.27 13.16 16.84
N PRO A 75 -7.26 11.82 16.87
CA PRO A 75 -6.53 11.04 15.87
C PRO A 75 -7.08 11.28 14.47
N LEU A 76 -6.21 11.21 13.45
CA LEU A 76 -6.62 11.28 12.06
C LEU A 76 -7.54 10.09 11.74
N LYS A 77 -8.68 10.38 11.12
CA LYS A 77 -9.71 9.42 10.76
C LYS A 77 -10.11 9.60 9.31
N LEU A 78 -10.24 8.46 8.63
CA LEU A 78 -10.93 8.37 7.37
C LEU A 78 -12.43 8.35 7.62
N LEU A 79 -13.15 9.36 7.14
CA LEU A 79 -14.58 9.55 7.39
C LEU A 79 -15.47 8.67 6.51
N ASN A 80 -14.97 8.32 5.32
CA ASN A 80 -15.70 7.53 4.32
C ASN A 80 -14.78 6.45 3.76
N PRO A 81 -15.28 5.23 3.47
CA PRO A 81 -14.49 4.25 2.76
C PRO A 81 -13.97 4.80 1.42
N ILE A 82 -12.74 4.45 1.07
CA ILE A 82 -12.12 4.85 -0.20
C ILE A 82 -11.70 3.62 -0.98
N ALA A 83 -11.84 3.67 -2.30
CA ALA A 83 -11.25 2.69 -3.19
C ALA A 83 -9.82 3.12 -3.53
N VAL A 84 -8.86 2.23 -3.29
CA VAL A 84 -7.45 2.44 -3.57
C VAL A 84 -7.03 1.56 -4.73
N ARG A 85 -6.41 2.16 -5.75
CA ARG A 85 -5.72 1.44 -6.82
C ARG A 85 -4.25 1.33 -6.47
N LEU A 86 -3.71 0.13 -6.63
CA LEU A 86 -2.33 -0.24 -6.36
C LEU A 86 -1.67 -0.67 -7.67
N LYS A 87 -0.47 -0.16 -7.90
CA LYS A 87 0.52 -0.78 -8.79
C LYS A 87 1.77 -1.05 -7.98
N ALA A 88 2.25 -2.29 -8.00
CA ALA A 88 3.46 -2.69 -7.29
C ALA A 88 4.39 -3.49 -8.20
N THR A 89 5.68 -3.28 -8.02
CA THR A 89 6.73 -4.07 -8.66
C THR A 89 7.78 -4.47 -7.65
N ALA A 90 8.30 -5.68 -7.79
CA ALA A 90 9.47 -6.13 -7.06
C ALA A 90 10.41 -6.86 -8.03
N ASP A 91 11.70 -6.58 -7.93
CA ASP A 91 12.71 -7.40 -8.57
C ASP A 91 12.88 -8.73 -7.82
N ARG A 92 13.68 -9.63 -8.40
CA ARG A 92 13.94 -10.97 -7.87
C ARG A 92 14.44 -10.95 -6.43
N GLU A 93 15.38 -10.05 -6.12
CA GLU A 93 15.98 -10.00 -4.79
C GLU A 93 14.92 -9.56 -3.76
N HIS A 94 14.24 -8.44 -4.02
CA HIS A 94 13.20 -7.91 -3.15
C HIS A 94 12.01 -8.87 -2.99
N LEU A 95 11.60 -9.56 -4.07
CA LEU A 95 10.53 -10.56 -4.00
C LEU A 95 10.96 -11.76 -3.14
N SER A 96 12.16 -12.30 -3.37
CA SER A 96 12.67 -13.42 -2.57
C SER A 96 12.78 -13.08 -1.08
N GLN A 97 13.25 -11.87 -0.74
CA GLN A 97 13.29 -11.38 0.64
C GLN A 97 11.87 -11.28 1.23
N SER A 98 10.92 -10.75 0.46
CA SER A 98 9.52 -10.62 0.88
C SER A 98 8.88 -11.97 1.21
N LEU A 99 9.09 -12.98 0.35
CA LEU A 99 8.56 -14.33 0.53
C LEU A 99 9.10 -15.03 1.78
N GLN A 100 10.28 -14.62 2.25
CA GLN A 100 10.90 -15.13 3.48
C GLN A 100 10.50 -14.35 4.74
N SER A 101 9.67 -13.31 4.60
CA SER A 101 9.24 -12.48 5.73
C SER A 101 8.30 -13.22 6.69
N GLU A 102 8.32 -12.78 7.95
CA GLU A 102 7.38 -13.25 8.97
C GLU A 102 5.93 -12.92 8.59
N LEU A 103 5.69 -11.81 7.88
CA LEU A 103 4.35 -11.46 7.41
C LEU A 103 3.79 -12.54 6.49
N VAL A 104 4.57 -12.98 5.50
CA VAL A 104 4.15 -14.04 4.58
C VAL A 104 3.90 -15.34 5.35
N THR A 105 4.86 -15.74 6.18
CA THR A 105 4.77 -16.98 6.98
C THR A 105 3.53 -17.00 7.88
N ASN A 106 3.24 -15.88 8.56
CA ASN A 106 2.08 -15.75 9.44
C ASN A 106 0.75 -15.74 8.68
N ARG A 107 0.75 -15.33 7.40
CA ARG A 107 -0.47 -15.28 6.56
C ARG A 107 -0.82 -16.63 5.97
N ILE A 108 0.16 -17.33 5.39
CA ILE A 108 -0.07 -18.62 4.74
C ILE A 108 0.05 -19.81 5.71
N GLY A 109 0.62 -19.57 6.91
CA GLY A 109 0.71 -20.57 7.98
C GLY A 109 1.90 -21.54 7.86
N TYR A 110 2.76 -21.38 6.86
CA TYR A 110 3.96 -22.20 6.69
C TYR A 110 5.12 -21.39 6.09
N ARG A 111 6.35 -21.89 6.25
CA ARG A 111 7.54 -21.26 5.69
C ARG A 111 7.74 -21.69 4.25
N LEU A 112 7.93 -20.71 3.36
CA LEU A 112 8.23 -20.95 1.96
C LEU A 112 9.67 -21.39 1.74
N ARG A 113 9.87 -22.27 0.76
CA ARG A 113 11.20 -22.60 0.26
C ARG A 113 11.77 -21.40 -0.52
N PRO A 114 13.10 -21.21 -0.56
CA PRO A 114 13.71 -20.09 -1.28
C PRO A 114 13.72 -20.26 -2.81
N ASP A 115 13.53 -21.48 -3.32
CA ASP A 115 13.68 -21.89 -4.73
C ASP A 115 12.34 -22.07 -5.46
N LEU A 116 11.32 -21.31 -5.06
CA LEU A 116 9.99 -21.35 -5.70
C LEU A 116 10.08 -20.95 -7.18
N SER A 117 9.39 -21.70 -8.02
CA SER A 117 9.14 -21.33 -9.42
C SER A 117 8.16 -20.15 -9.52
N ASP A 118 8.19 -19.43 -10.64
CA ASP A 118 7.31 -18.28 -10.87
C ASP A 118 5.81 -18.65 -10.72
N GLY A 119 5.43 -19.86 -11.11
CA GLY A 119 4.07 -20.38 -10.93
C GLY A 119 3.69 -20.58 -9.45
N GLU A 120 4.61 -21.10 -8.64
CA GLU A 120 4.40 -21.26 -7.19
C GLU A 120 4.36 -19.90 -6.48
N ILE A 121 5.27 -18.97 -6.84
CA ILE A 121 5.27 -17.60 -6.32
C ILE A 121 3.93 -16.93 -6.61
N ARG A 122 3.43 -17.05 -7.84
CA ARG A 122 2.14 -16.50 -8.23
C ARG A 122 1.00 -17.10 -7.41
N ALA A 123 0.99 -18.42 -7.19
CA ALA A 123 -0.05 -19.08 -6.41
C ALA A 123 -0.09 -18.58 -4.96
N VAL A 124 1.07 -18.49 -4.32
CA VAL A 124 1.20 -17.95 -2.95
C VAL A 124 0.72 -16.51 -2.86
N LEU A 125 1.12 -15.65 -3.81
CA LEU A 125 0.70 -14.25 -3.81
C LEU A 125 -0.81 -14.10 -4.05
N LEU A 126 -1.42 -14.94 -4.89
CA LEU A 126 -2.87 -14.98 -5.07
C LEU A 126 -3.58 -15.39 -3.77
N GLU A 127 -3.08 -16.41 -3.08
CA GLU A 127 -3.62 -16.85 -1.79
C GLU A 127 -3.52 -15.71 -0.75
N MET A 128 -2.36 -15.05 -0.67
CA MET A 128 -2.19 -13.92 0.23
C MET A 128 -3.14 -12.76 -0.09
N LEU A 129 -3.26 -12.37 -1.36
CA LEU A 129 -4.09 -11.23 -1.76
C LEU A 129 -5.58 -11.51 -1.58
N THR A 130 -6.03 -12.72 -1.86
CA THR A 130 -7.43 -13.12 -1.61
C THR A 130 -7.74 -13.22 -0.11
N SER A 131 -6.75 -13.54 0.73
CA SER A 131 -6.91 -13.53 2.19
C SER A 131 -7.04 -12.12 2.81
N LEU A 132 -6.70 -11.06 2.07
CA LEU A 132 -6.79 -9.66 2.58
C LEU A 132 -8.24 -9.15 2.66
N GLY A 133 -9.19 -9.78 1.96
CA GLY A 133 -10.61 -9.49 2.04
C GLY A 133 -11.36 -9.77 0.74
N GLU A 134 -12.65 -10.04 0.83
CA GLU A 134 -13.52 -10.36 -0.32
C GLU A 134 -13.63 -9.22 -1.36
N GLU A 135 -13.25 -8.00 -0.99
CA GLU A 135 -13.36 -6.81 -1.84
C GLU A 135 -12.07 -6.45 -2.60
N VAL A 136 -11.01 -7.27 -2.48
CA VAL A 136 -9.77 -7.07 -3.25
C VAL A 136 -9.96 -7.60 -4.67
N THR A 137 -9.87 -6.70 -5.66
CA THR A 137 -9.87 -7.05 -7.08
C THR A 137 -8.44 -7.02 -7.60
N ILE A 138 -7.97 -8.12 -8.18
CA ILE A 138 -6.65 -8.20 -8.80
C ILE A 138 -6.82 -7.99 -10.30
N ASP A 139 -6.39 -6.84 -10.81
CA ASP A 139 -6.48 -6.52 -12.23
C ASP A 139 -5.37 -7.23 -13.02
N ARG A 140 -4.17 -7.33 -12.43
CA ARG A 140 -3.01 -7.98 -13.05
C ARG A 140 -2.08 -8.55 -11.99
N LEU A 141 -1.62 -9.78 -12.18
CA LEU A 141 -0.56 -10.37 -11.38
C LEU A 141 0.32 -11.25 -12.27
N GLU A 142 1.54 -10.79 -12.49
CA GLU A 142 2.53 -11.44 -13.33
C GLU A 142 3.81 -11.66 -12.54
N ILE A 143 4.37 -12.86 -12.71
CA ILE A 143 5.70 -13.22 -12.25
C ILE A 143 6.51 -13.63 -13.47
N ASP A 144 7.65 -12.99 -13.67
CA ASP A 144 8.56 -13.28 -14.77
C ASP A 144 10.01 -13.18 -14.27
N ASP A 145 10.75 -14.28 -14.35
CA ASP A 145 12.14 -14.36 -13.89
C ASP A 145 12.26 -13.97 -12.39
N GLY A 146 11.29 -14.38 -11.57
CA GLY A 146 11.19 -14.00 -10.16
C GLY A 146 10.89 -12.52 -9.92
N ARG A 147 10.49 -11.75 -10.94
CA ARG A 147 10.06 -10.35 -10.80
C ARG A 147 8.55 -10.28 -10.73
N LEU A 148 8.06 -9.44 -9.83
CA LEU A 148 6.63 -9.21 -9.61
C LEU A 148 6.17 -7.96 -10.35
N TYR A 149 5.05 -8.07 -11.06
CA TYR A 149 4.18 -6.96 -11.42
C TYR A 149 2.76 -7.23 -10.91
N CYS A 150 2.21 -6.31 -10.13
CA CYS A 150 0.87 -6.42 -9.57
C CYS A 150 0.09 -5.12 -9.76
N GLU A 151 -1.13 -5.24 -10.26
CA GLU A 151 -2.16 -4.21 -10.20
C GLU A 151 -3.38 -4.76 -9.49
N ALA A 152 -3.87 -4.01 -8.50
CA ALA A 152 -5.03 -4.40 -7.73
C ALA A 152 -5.81 -3.17 -7.27
N GLN A 153 -7.08 -3.38 -6.93
CA GLN A 153 -7.92 -2.40 -6.30
C GLN A 153 -8.49 -2.98 -5.01
N PHE A 154 -8.46 -2.21 -3.92
CA PHE A 154 -9.05 -2.63 -2.65
C PHE A 154 -9.65 -1.44 -1.90
N PRO A 155 -10.68 -1.67 -1.07
CA PRO A 155 -11.24 -0.62 -0.25
C PRO A 155 -10.46 -0.49 1.06
N ILE A 156 -10.32 0.74 1.54
CA ILE A 156 -9.95 1.04 2.91
C ILE A 156 -11.21 1.52 3.63
N LYS A 157 -11.58 0.80 4.70
CA LYS A 157 -12.75 1.14 5.52
C LYS A 157 -12.49 2.41 6.34
N ALA A 158 -13.56 3.17 6.59
CA ALA A 158 -13.53 4.31 7.50
C ALA A 158 -13.08 3.87 8.92
N THR A 159 -12.48 4.81 9.66
CA THR A 159 -11.81 4.59 10.96
C THR A 159 -12.32 5.50 12.05
#